data_AF-A0A8P4G2B5-F1
#
_entry.id   AF-A0A8P4G2B5-F1
#
_cell.length_a   1.000
_cell.length_b   1.000
_cell.length_c   1.000
_cell.angle_alpha   90.00
_cell.angle_beta   90.00
_cell.angle_gamma   90.00
#
_symmetry.space_group_name_H-M   'P 1'
#
loop_
_entity.id
_entity.type
_entity.pdbx_description
1 polymer ?
#
loop_
_entity_poly.entity_id
_entity_poly.type
_entity_poly.pdbx_seq_one_letter_code
_entity_poly.pdbx_strand_id
1 'polypeptide(L)'
;MAGYLKVLSSLSRSAAAFSRNPAVLAPAANCQPQRNYADKRIKVAQPVVEMDGDEMTRIIWEFIKEKLILSNVDVELKYYDLGLPYRDQTDDQVTIDSALATKKYHVAVKCATITPDEDRVTEFSLKKMWKSPNGTIRNILGGTVFREPIIYVNLEGQE
;
A
#
# COMPACT_ATOMS: atom_id res chain seq x y z
N MET A 1 50.31 45.39 -18.79
CA MET A 1 50.84 46.76 -18.78
C MET A 1 49.78 47.66 -18.16
N ALA A 2 50.11 48.40 -17.08
CA ALA A 2 49.30 49.42 -16.38
C ALA A 2 47.85 49.03 -15.94
N GLY A 3 47.39 49.24 -14.71
CA GLY A 3 48.00 49.89 -13.54
C GLY A 3 47.76 51.40 -13.48
N TYR A 4 46.62 51.83 -12.92
CA TYR A 4 46.43 53.14 -12.27
C TYR A 4 45.41 53.05 -11.12
N LEU A 5 45.29 54.12 -10.31
CA LEU A 5 45.44 53.97 -8.86
C LEU A 5 44.84 55.14 -8.07
N LYS A 6 44.01 54.82 -7.04
CA LYS A 6 43.41 55.71 -6.00
C LYS A 6 42.33 56.70 -6.54
N VAL A 7 41.45 57.34 -5.76
CA VAL A 7 41.56 57.92 -4.40
C VAL A 7 40.26 57.80 -3.57
N LEU A 8 40.41 57.75 -2.24
CA LEU A 8 39.35 57.82 -1.22
C LEU A 8 38.95 59.27 -0.90
N SER A 9 37.67 59.52 -0.61
CA SER A 9 37.29 60.61 0.30
C SER A 9 36.00 60.28 1.07
N SER A 10 36.12 60.17 2.39
CA SER A 10 35.03 60.03 3.37
C SER A 10 34.45 61.38 3.76
N LEU A 11 33.15 61.43 4.11
CA LEU A 11 32.48 62.29 5.12
C LEU A 11 30.96 62.03 4.97
N SER A 12 30.30 61.28 5.87
CA SER A 12 29.82 61.68 7.20
C SER A 12 28.73 62.76 7.21
N ARG A 13 27.46 62.34 7.32
CA ARG A 13 26.58 62.59 8.50
C ARG A 13 25.18 62.00 8.31
N SER A 14 24.59 61.53 9.41
CA SER A 14 23.21 61.05 9.48
C SER A 14 22.18 62.19 9.54
N ALA A 15 21.01 61.98 8.94
CA ALA A 15 19.73 62.50 9.43
C ALA A 15 18.59 61.61 8.91
N ALA A 16 17.47 61.54 9.62
CA ALA A 16 16.42 60.56 9.38
C ALA A 16 15.27 61.09 8.49
N ALA A 17 14.53 60.13 7.92
CA ALA A 17 13.09 59.93 8.12
C ALA A 17 12.22 59.81 6.85
N PHE A 18 11.14 59.03 7.00
CA PHE A 18 9.98 58.89 6.12
C PHE A 18 10.21 58.45 4.66
N SER A 19 10.15 57.13 4.44
CA SER A 19 9.46 56.57 3.28
C SER A 19 8.24 55.80 3.74
N ARG A 20 7.04 56.23 3.33
CA ARG A 20 5.82 55.44 3.49
C ARG A 20 5.90 54.24 2.55
N ASN A 21 5.68 53.03 3.05
CA ASN A 21 5.29 51.90 2.20
C ASN A 21 3.97 51.31 2.71
N PRO A 22 3.03 50.95 1.81
CA PRO A 22 1.70 50.52 2.18
C PRO A 22 1.71 49.12 2.78
N ALA A 23 0.63 48.78 3.49
CA ALA A 23 0.41 47.45 4.02
C ALA A 23 0.34 46.42 2.88
N VAL A 24 1.41 45.65 2.72
CA VAL A 24 1.32 44.35 2.03
C VAL A 24 0.54 43.45 2.96
N LEU A 25 -0.69 43.10 2.58
CA LEU A 25 -1.44 42.06 3.28
C LEU A 25 -0.64 40.76 3.20
N ALA A 26 -0.11 40.32 4.34
CA ALA A 26 0.28 38.93 4.47
C ALA A 26 -0.97 38.07 4.19
N PRO A 27 -0.87 36.99 3.39
CA PRO A 27 -1.96 36.04 3.32
C PRO A 27 -2.23 35.57 4.74
N ALA A 28 -3.48 35.63 5.18
CA ALA A 28 -3.86 35.16 6.51
C ALA A 28 -3.33 33.73 6.66
N ALA A 29 -2.40 33.52 7.59
CA ALA A 29 -1.84 32.22 7.85
C ALA A 29 -3.02 31.31 8.16
N ASN A 30 -3.27 30.35 7.26
CA ASN A 30 -4.44 29.48 7.36
C ASN A 30 -4.14 28.45 8.45
N CYS A 31 -4.17 28.90 9.69
CA CYS A 31 -4.15 28.10 10.91
C CYS A 31 -5.48 27.33 11.01
N GLN A 32 -5.74 26.50 10.00
CA GLN A 32 -6.53 25.31 10.22
C GLN A 32 -5.86 24.58 11.39
N PRO A 33 -6.58 24.31 12.49
CA PRO A 33 -6.00 23.54 13.57
C PRO A 33 -5.61 22.19 12.97
N GLN A 34 -4.31 21.88 12.93
CA GLN A 34 -3.85 20.53 12.68
C GLN A 34 -4.47 19.67 13.78
N ARG A 35 -5.57 18.99 13.44
CA ARG A 35 -6.24 18.08 14.35
C ARG A 35 -5.30 16.92 14.57
N ASN A 36 -4.52 17.01 15.65
CA ASN A 36 -3.80 15.90 16.23
C ASN A 36 -4.83 14.89 16.76
N TYR A 37 -5.46 14.18 15.85
CA TYR A 37 -6.04 12.88 16.13
C TYR A 37 -4.86 11.99 16.48
N ALA A 38 -4.64 11.77 17.78
CA ALA A 38 -3.89 10.60 18.23
C ALA A 38 -4.46 9.39 17.49
N ASP A 39 -3.58 8.63 16.83
CA ASP A 39 -3.97 7.62 15.86
C ASP A 39 -4.94 6.61 16.51
N LYS A 40 -6.21 6.71 16.13
CA LYS A 40 -7.31 5.96 16.76
C LYS A 40 -7.34 4.49 16.37
N ARG A 41 -6.46 4.07 15.45
CA ARG A 41 -6.44 2.72 14.90
C ARG A 41 -5.87 1.72 15.91
N ILE A 42 -6.45 0.52 15.90
CA ILE A 42 -5.99 -0.61 16.71
C ILE A 42 -4.58 -0.99 16.24
N LYS A 43 -3.59 -0.90 17.11
CA LYS A 43 -2.20 -1.26 16.80
C LYS A 43 -2.02 -2.78 16.85
N VAL A 44 -1.55 -3.37 15.75
CA VAL A 44 -1.24 -4.81 15.67
C VAL A 44 0.27 -5.01 15.80
N ALA A 45 0.69 -5.85 16.75
CA ALA A 45 2.10 -6.02 17.11
C ALA A 45 2.92 -6.92 16.16
N GLN A 46 2.26 -7.77 15.37
CA GLN A 46 2.89 -8.68 14.42
C GLN A 46 2.36 -8.44 13.01
N PRO A 47 3.19 -8.60 11.96
CA PRO A 47 2.74 -8.43 10.59
C PRO A 47 1.83 -9.57 10.12
N VAL A 48 1.00 -9.27 9.13
CA VAL A 48 0.16 -10.25 8.42
C VAL A 48 0.64 -10.35 6.97
N VAL A 49 0.70 -11.56 6.43
CA VAL A 49 0.98 -11.76 5.00
C VAL A 49 -0.28 -11.48 4.19
N GLU A 50 -0.20 -10.53 3.26
CA GLU A 50 -1.25 -10.23 2.30
C GLU A 50 -0.91 -10.90 0.97
N MET A 51 -1.79 -11.76 0.48
CA MET A 51 -1.70 -12.36 -0.85
C MET A 51 -2.81 -11.81 -1.74
N ASP A 52 -2.45 -10.90 -2.64
CA ASP A 52 -3.39 -10.28 -3.58
C ASP A 52 -3.81 -11.28 -4.68
N GLY A 53 -4.83 -10.93 -5.45
CA GLY A 53 -5.51 -11.86 -6.36
C GLY A 53 -5.86 -11.30 -7.73
N ASP A 54 -6.87 -11.92 -8.34
CA ASP A 54 -7.30 -11.68 -9.70
C ASP A 54 -8.76 -11.19 -9.79
N GLU A 55 -9.14 -10.71 -10.98
CA GLU A 55 -10.52 -10.40 -11.41
C GLU A 55 -11.31 -9.54 -10.39
N MET A 56 -12.62 -9.79 -10.26
CA MET A 56 -13.51 -9.06 -9.35
C MET A 56 -13.08 -9.14 -7.89
N THR A 57 -12.44 -10.24 -7.48
CA THR A 57 -11.99 -10.40 -6.11
C THR A 57 -10.86 -9.46 -5.74
N ARG A 58 -9.97 -9.09 -6.67
CA ARG A 58 -8.92 -8.07 -6.45
C ARG A 58 -9.53 -6.70 -6.12
N ILE A 59 -10.56 -6.29 -6.87
CA ILE A 59 -11.26 -5.00 -6.69
C ILE A 59 -12.00 -4.97 -5.34
N ILE A 60 -12.70 -6.07 -5.00
CA ILE A 60 -13.39 -6.19 -3.71
C ILE A 60 -12.39 -6.21 -2.55
N TRP A 61 -11.24 -6.87 -2.72
CA TRP A 61 -10.19 -6.94 -1.73
C TRP A 61 -9.56 -5.57 -1.43
N GLU A 62 -9.27 -4.77 -2.47
CA GLU A 62 -8.82 -3.38 -2.33
C GLU A 62 -9.83 -2.53 -1.53
N PHE A 63 -11.12 -2.62 -1.88
CA PHE A 63 -12.18 -1.91 -1.16
C PHE A 63 -12.26 -2.30 0.33
N ILE A 64 -12.24 -3.60 0.65
CA ILE A 64 -12.26 -4.10 2.03
C ILE A 64 -11.03 -3.59 2.79
N LYS A 65 -9.84 -3.73 2.20
CA LYS A 65 -8.57 -3.32 2.81
C LYS A 65 -8.56 -1.84 3.14
N GLU A 66 -8.89 -0.97 2.18
CA GLU A 66 -8.86 0.48 2.40
C GLU A 66 -9.99 0.98 3.31
N LYS A 67 -11.24 0.59 3.03
CA LYS A 67 -12.41 1.23 3.66
C LYS A 67 -12.73 0.64 5.02
N LEU A 68 -12.50 -0.66 5.21
CA LEU A 68 -12.92 -1.39 6.41
C LEU A 68 -11.76 -1.73 7.35
N ILE A 69 -10.59 -2.10 6.81
CA ILE A 69 -9.45 -2.57 7.62
C ILE A 69 -8.51 -1.40 7.99
N LEU A 70 -7.79 -0.81 7.02
CA LEU A 70 -6.72 0.17 7.27
C LEU A 70 -7.21 1.52 7.83
N SER A 71 -8.51 1.79 7.70
CA SER A 71 -9.20 2.90 8.35
C SER A 71 -9.32 2.73 9.88
N ASN A 72 -9.35 1.49 10.37
CA ASN A 72 -9.60 1.13 11.78
C ASN A 72 -8.42 0.42 12.45
N VAL A 73 -7.52 -0.18 11.69
CA VAL A 73 -6.42 -1.04 12.17
C VAL A 73 -5.10 -0.58 11.57
N ASP A 74 -4.08 -0.44 12.41
CA ASP A 74 -2.70 -0.18 12.02
C ASP A 74 -1.92 -1.49 12.13
N VAL A 75 -1.70 -2.12 10.98
CA VAL A 75 -1.09 -3.45 10.84
C VAL A 75 -0.04 -3.41 9.73
N GLU A 76 1.12 -4.01 9.98
CA GLU A 76 2.13 -4.19 8.95
C GLU A 76 1.72 -5.33 8.00
N LEU A 77 1.48 -5.00 6.73
CA LEU A 77 1.15 -5.99 5.69
C LEU A 77 2.39 -6.36 4.89
N LYS A 78 2.73 -7.65 4.87
CA LYS A 78 3.76 -8.21 3.97
C LYS A 78 3.07 -8.60 2.67
N TYR A 79 3.06 -7.67 1.72
CA TYR A 79 2.34 -7.78 0.45
C TYR A 79 3.04 -8.70 -0.56
N TYR A 80 2.28 -9.60 -1.16
CA TYR A 80 2.66 -10.47 -2.27
C TYR A 80 1.55 -10.45 -3.31
N ASP A 81 1.85 -10.02 -4.55
CA ASP A 81 0.88 -10.07 -5.63
C ASP A 81 0.81 -11.49 -6.21
N LEU A 82 -0.29 -12.23 -5.98
CA LEU A 82 -0.52 -13.53 -6.62
C LEU A 82 -1.43 -13.43 -7.84
N GLY A 83 -1.61 -12.22 -8.39
CA GLY A 83 -2.24 -12.00 -9.68
C GLY A 83 -1.51 -12.77 -10.78
N LEU A 84 -2.27 -13.36 -11.70
CA LEU A 84 -1.76 -14.21 -12.78
C LEU A 84 -0.64 -13.56 -13.61
N PRO A 85 -0.70 -12.25 -13.98
CA PRO A 85 0.40 -11.60 -14.71
C PRO A 85 1.71 -11.54 -13.92
N TYR A 86 1.66 -11.29 -12.60
CA TYR A 86 2.87 -11.19 -11.78
C TYR A 86 3.43 -12.58 -11.42
N ARG A 87 2.57 -13.59 -11.26
CA ARG A 87 3.01 -14.99 -11.19
C ARG A 87 3.72 -15.43 -12.46
N ASP A 88 3.20 -15.12 -13.64
CA ASP A 88 3.89 -15.44 -14.89
C ASP A 88 5.24 -14.70 -15.01
N GLN A 89 5.28 -13.39 -14.71
CA GLN A 89 6.53 -12.62 -14.70
C GLN A 89 7.61 -13.22 -13.77
N THR A 90 7.22 -13.63 -12.55
CA THR A 90 8.13 -14.17 -11.52
C THR A 90 8.36 -15.68 -11.60
N ASP A 91 7.91 -16.34 -12.68
CA ASP A 91 7.97 -17.79 -12.85
C ASP A 91 7.32 -18.60 -11.69
N ASP A 92 6.22 -18.05 -11.15
CA ASP A 92 5.45 -18.50 -9.97
C ASP A 92 6.23 -18.49 -8.64
N GLN A 93 7.42 -17.87 -8.61
CA GLN A 93 8.24 -17.76 -7.40
C GLN A 93 7.53 -16.96 -6.29
N VAL A 94 6.75 -15.92 -6.63
CA VAL A 94 5.97 -15.13 -5.66
C VAL A 94 4.98 -16.00 -4.86
N THR A 95 4.43 -17.06 -5.46
CA THR A 95 3.55 -18.02 -4.78
C THR A 95 4.31 -18.80 -3.70
N ILE A 96 5.55 -19.20 -3.99
CA ILE A 96 6.43 -19.90 -3.04
C ILE A 96 6.86 -18.95 -1.92
N ASP A 97 7.30 -17.74 -2.27
CA ASP A 97 7.79 -16.74 -1.33
C ASP A 97 6.69 -16.31 -0.33
N SER A 98 5.45 -16.15 -0.82
CA SER A 98 4.31 -15.83 0.03
C SER A 98 4.02 -16.95 1.05
N ALA A 99 4.13 -18.22 0.64
CA ALA A 99 3.96 -19.36 1.54
C ALA A 99 5.09 -19.48 2.59
N LEU A 100 6.33 -19.18 2.20
CA LEU A 100 7.48 -19.12 3.12
C LEU A 100 7.35 -17.94 4.11
N ALA A 101 6.85 -16.80 3.64
CA ALA A 101 6.51 -15.67 4.51
C ALA A 101 5.39 -16.04 5.49
N THR A 102 4.37 -16.80 5.06
CA THR A 102 3.32 -17.30 5.96
C THR A 102 3.88 -18.25 7.02
N LYS A 103 4.86 -19.10 6.70
CA LYS A 103 5.56 -19.89 7.75
C LYS A 103 6.27 -19.03 8.78
N LYS A 104 6.86 -17.90 8.33
CA LYS A 104 7.64 -16.98 9.17
C LYS A 104 6.77 -16.09 10.06
N TYR A 105 5.64 -15.60 9.55
CA TYR A 105 4.76 -14.64 10.23
C TYR A 105 3.43 -15.26 10.72
N HIS A 106 3.25 -16.57 10.52
CA HIS A 106 2.15 -17.43 10.97
C HIS A 106 0.75 -17.13 10.40
N VAL A 107 0.42 -15.89 10.09
CA VAL A 107 -0.91 -15.47 9.60
C VAL A 107 -0.81 -14.93 8.17
N ALA A 108 -1.74 -15.38 7.32
CA ALA A 108 -1.93 -14.87 5.98
C ALA A 108 -3.41 -14.68 5.66
N VAL A 109 -3.72 -13.65 4.87
CA VAL A 109 -5.02 -13.47 4.22
C VAL A 109 -4.81 -13.48 2.72
N LYS A 110 -5.61 -14.28 2.01
CA LYS A 110 -5.44 -14.54 0.57
C LYS A 110 -6.70 -14.26 -0.22
N CYS A 111 -6.57 -13.44 -1.25
CA CYS A 111 -7.57 -13.22 -2.28
C CYS A 111 -7.69 -14.41 -3.25
N ALA A 112 -8.81 -14.54 -3.96
CA ALA A 112 -8.95 -15.57 -4.99
C ALA A 112 -8.02 -15.28 -6.19
N THR A 113 -7.52 -16.35 -6.82
CA THR A 113 -6.47 -16.31 -7.85
C THR A 113 -6.82 -17.29 -8.96
N ILE A 114 -6.65 -16.90 -10.22
CA ILE A 114 -6.87 -17.75 -11.38
C ILE A 114 -5.94 -18.97 -11.31
N THR A 115 -6.46 -20.17 -11.54
CA THR A 115 -5.64 -21.33 -11.91
C THR A 115 -5.79 -21.48 -13.43
N PRO A 116 -4.74 -21.20 -14.22
CA PRO A 116 -4.90 -21.13 -15.67
C PRO A 116 -5.10 -22.51 -16.29
N ASP A 117 -6.01 -22.56 -17.25
CA ASP A 117 -6.22 -23.64 -18.22
C ASP A 117 -5.67 -23.20 -19.60
N GLU A 118 -5.92 -23.98 -20.65
CA GLU A 118 -5.50 -23.69 -22.03
C GLU A 118 -6.06 -22.36 -22.57
N ASP A 119 -7.31 -22.02 -22.21
CA ASP A 119 -7.96 -20.78 -22.63
C ASP A 119 -7.31 -19.57 -21.94
N ARG A 120 -7.07 -19.65 -20.62
CA ARG A 120 -6.38 -18.60 -19.85
C ARG A 120 -4.90 -18.45 -20.24
N VAL A 121 -4.23 -19.53 -20.65
CA VAL A 121 -2.87 -19.47 -21.24
C VAL A 121 -2.89 -18.62 -22.51
N THR A 122 -3.92 -18.77 -23.34
CA THR A 122 -4.09 -18.00 -24.59
C THR A 122 -4.48 -16.55 -24.31
N GLU A 123 -5.48 -16.31 -23.45
CA GLU A 123 -5.98 -14.97 -23.08
C GLU A 123 -4.88 -14.08 -22.49
N PHE A 124 -4.10 -14.61 -21.54
CA PHE A 124 -3.05 -13.86 -20.85
C PHE A 124 -1.67 -14.00 -21.49
N SER A 125 -1.54 -14.75 -22.61
CA SER A 125 -0.25 -15.02 -23.29
C SER A 125 0.83 -15.56 -22.36
N LEU A 126 0.47 -16.53 -21.51
CA LEU A 126 1.33 -17.06 -20.45
C LEU A 126 2.52 -17.86 -21.00
N LYS A 127 3.65 -17.84 -20.30
CA LYS A 127 4.82 -18.69 -20.60
C LYS A 127 4.48 -20.19 -20.58
N LYS A 128 3.57 -20.60 -19.70
CA LYS A 128 3.05 -21.97 -19.54
C LYS A 128 1.84 -22.01 -18.61
N MET A 129 1.17 -23.16 -18.55
CA MET A 129 0.13 -23.45 -17.57
C MET A 129 0.72 -23.58 -16.16
N TRP A 130 0.54 -22.54 -15.34
CA TRP A 130 1.01 -22.50 -13.94
C TRP A 130 0.13 -23.34 -13.01
N LYS A 131 0.73 -23.88 -11.94
CA LYS A 131 -0.01 -24.65 -10.92
C LYS A 131 -0.94 -23.73 -10.11
N SER A 132 -1.98 -24.30 -9.51
CA SER A 132 -2.88 -23.55 -8.63
C SER A 132 -2.12 -23.00 -7.42
N PRO A 133 -2.14 -21.67 -7.16
CA PRO A 133 -1.47 -21.09 -5.99
C PRO A 133 -1.93 -21.72 -4.68
N ASN A 134 -3.22 -22.04 -4.58
CA ASN A 134 -3.81 -22.70 -3.42
C ASN A 134 -3.18 -24.09 -3.17
N GLY A 135 -2.85 -24.83 -4.23
CA GLY A 135 -2.18 -26.14 -4.12
C GLY A 135 -0.73 -25.99 -3.67
N THR A 136 0.02 -25.07 -4.31
CA THR A 136 1.42 -24.77 -3.96
C THR A 136 1.56 -24.33 -2.50
N ILE A 137 0.74 -23.36 -2.05
CA ILE A 137 0.78 -22.85 -0.68
C ILE A 137 0.43 -23.95 0.34
N ARG A 138 -0.62 -24.75 0.10
CA ARG A 138 -1.01 -25.85 1.01
C ARG A 138 0.07 -26.93 1.13
N ASN A 139 0.70 -27.29 0.01
CA ASN A 139 1.79 -28.27 -0.01
C ASN A 139 3.03 -27.76 0.76
N ILE A 140 3.30 -26.45 0.71
CA ILE A 140 4.39 -25.84 1.48
C ILE A 140 4.03 -25.79 2.96
N LEU A 141 2.85 -25.28 3.33
CA LEU A 141 2.46 -25.07 4.73
C LEU A 141 2.27 -26.39 5.50
N GLY A 142 1.52 -27.34 4.92
CA GLY A 142 1.11 -28.58 5.57
C GLY A 142 0.00 -28.34 6.59
N GLY A 143 -1.20 -28.88 6.36
CA GLY A 143 -2.33 -28.74 7.28
C GLY A 143 -3.69 -29.11 6.67
N THR A 144 -4.74 -28.94 7.46
CA THR A 144 -6.13 -29.24 7.09
C THR A 144 -6.90 -27.96 6.78
N VAL A 145 -7.73 -27.97 5.74
CA VAL A 145 -8.62 -26.86 5.39
C VAL A 145 -9.99 -27.11 5.99
N PHE A 146 -10.40 -26.24 6.92
CA PHE A 146 -11.76 -26.19 7.43
C PHE A 146 -12.61 -25.22 6.59
N ARG A 147 -13.92 -25.45 6.56
CA ARG A 147 -14.91 -24.58 5.89
C ARG A 147 -16.12 -24.48 6.80
N GLU A 148 -16.64 -23.27 6.96
CA GLU A 148 -17.79 -22.96 7.83
C GLU A 148 -18.71 -22.00 7.07
N PRO A 149 -20.04 -22.17 7.13
CA PRO A 149 -20.99 -21.23 6.54
C PRO A 149 -21.10 -19.94 7.39
N ILE A 150 -21.29 -18.80 6.74
CA ILE A 150 -21.68 -17.55 7.42
C ILE A 150 -23.21 -17.54 7.52
N ILE A 151 -23.74 -17.97 8.66
CA ILE A 151 -25.19 -18.01 8.90
C ILE A 151 -25.73 -16.59 9.05
N TYR A 152 -26.79 -16.27 8.31
CA TYR A 152 -27.50 -15.00 8.44
C TYR A 152 -29.02 -15.25 8.55
N VAL A 153 -29.59 -14.84 9.69
CA VAL A 153 -30.93 -15.23 10.16
C VAL A 153 -32.10 -14.90 9.23
N ASN A 154 -31.91 -14.01 8.25
CA ASN A 154 -32.97 -13.60 7.31
C ASN A 154 -32.75 -14.15 5.88
N LEU A 155 -31.87 -15.13 5.69
CA LEU A 155 -31.75 -15.89 4.44
C LEU A 155 -32.29 -17.31 4.67
N GLU A 156 -33.42 -17.62 4.03
CA GLU A 156 -34.05 -18.93 4.09
C GLU A 156 -33.21 -20.00 3.36
N GLY A 157 -33.24 -21.24 3.85
CA GLY A 157 -32.60 -22.39 3.19
C GLY A 157 -31.18 -22.74 3.66
N GLN A 158 -30.77 -22.34 4.87
CA GLN A 158 -29.56 -22.84 5.54
C GLN A 158 -29.94 -23.61 6.82
N GLU A 159 -30.23 -24.90 6.64
CA GLU A 159 -30.30 -25.91 7.71
C GLU A 159 -28.92 -26.54 7.98
#